data_AF-A0A0N1B4Y2-F1
#
_entry.id   AF-A0A0N1B4Y2-F1
#
_cell.length_a   1.000
_cell.length_b   1.000
_cell.length_c   1.000
_cell.angle_alpha   90.00
_cell.angle_beta   90.00
_cell.angle_gamma   90.00
#
_symmetry.space_group_name_H-M   'P 1'
#
loop_
_entity.id
_entity.type
_entity.pdbx_description
1 polymer ?
#
loop_
_entity_poly.entity_id
_entity_poly.type
_entity_poly.pdbx_seq_one_letter_code
_entity_poly.pdbx_strand_id
1 'polypeptide(L)'
;MQMSMISFRSAAFAALLAALPLTAQAAAERVEPPALAWSFSGPFGTFDRAQLQRGYKVYKEVCAGCHAASLLRFRNLSQPGGPEFTAGQVTALAATYQIADGPNDAGEMFERPGRAADAFPSPFPNEQAARAANGGAYPP
;
A
#
# COMPACT_ATOMS: atom_id res chain seq x y z
N MET A 1 -35.12 0.25 66.89
CA MET A 1 -33.79 0.42 66.25
C MET A 1 -33.27 -0.97 65.94
N GLN A 2 -32.87 -1.40 64.74
CA GLN A 2 -32.41 -0.69 63.54
C GLN A 2 -32.60 -1.70 62.39
N MET A 3 -33.65 -1.54 61.57
CA MET A 3 -33.96 -2.48 60.50
C MET A 3 -33.06 -2.20 59.29
N SER A 4 -32.16 -3.15 59.04
CA SER A 4 -31.38 -3.43 57.83
C SER A 4 -31.50 -2.43 56.65
N MET A 5 -30.53 -1.51 56.55
CA MET A 5 -30.33 -0.62 55.38
C MET A 5 -29.25 -1.14 54.43
N ILE A 6 -29.14 -2.45 54.21
CA ILE A 6 -28.01 -3.03 53.44
C ILE A 6 -28.38 -3.45 52.01
N SER A 7 -29.66 -3.58 51.65
CA SER A 7 -30.03 -4.09 50.31
C SER A 7 -30.28 -3.05 49.20
N PHE A 8 -30.24 -1.74 49.49
CA PHE A 8 -30.52 -0.72 48.45
C PHE A 8 -29.28 -0.13 47.77
N ARG A 9 -28.08 -0.34 48.30
CA ARG A 9 -26.85 0.26 47.74
C ARG A 9 -26.24 -0.53 46.59
N SER A 10 -26.39 -1.85 46.57
CA SER A 10 -25.76 -2.71 45.56
C SER A 10 -26.51 -2.70 44.21
N ALA A 11 -27.83 -2.51 44.22
CA ALA A 11 -28.63 -2.44 42.99
C ALA A 11 -28.38 -1.15 42.19
N ALA A 12 -28.10 -0.04 42.88
CA ALA A 12 -27.84 1.25 42.23
C ALA A 12 -26.51 1.26 41.45
N PHE A 13 -25.49 0.52 41.91
CA PHE A 13 -24.19 0.46 41.24
C PHE A 13 -24.21 -0.43 39.98
N ALA A 14 -24.99 -1.52 40.00
CA ALA A 14 -25.18 -2.37 38.83
C ALA A 14 -26.01 -1.69 37.72
N ALA A 15 -27.01 -0.88 38.11
CA ALA A 15 -27.80 -0.10 37.16
C ALA A 15 -26.99 1.03 36.47
N LEU A 16 -25.99 1.59 37.16
CA LEU A 16 -25.16 2.67 36.60
C LEU A 16 -24.17 2.18 35.53
N LEU A 17 -23.71 0.93 35.61
CA LEU A 17 -22.83 0.32 34.61
C LEU A 17 -23.59 -0.14 33.35
N ALA A 18 -24.88 -0.46 33.48
CA ALA A 18 -25.74 -0.82 32.34
C ALA A 18 -26.22 0.40 31.52
N ALA A 19 -26.06 1.61 32.07
CA ALA A 19 -26.46 2.87 31.43
C ALA A 19 -25.31 3.58 30.68
N LEU A 20 -24.12 2.98 30.64
CA LEU A 20 -23.06 3.48 29.75
C LEU A 20 -23.53 3.28 28.31
N PRO A 21 -23.71 4.36 27.53
CA PRO A 21 -24.03 4.22 26.12
C PRO A 21 -22.85 3.49 25.50
N LEU A 22 -23.09 2.25 25.05
CA LEU A 22 -22.24 1.57 24.09
C LEU A 22 -22.31 2.43 22.83
N THR A 23 -21.43 3.42 22.74
CA THR A 23 -21.23 4.18 21.53
C THR A 23 -20.67 3.20 20.52
N ALA A 24 -21.56 2.55 19.78
CA ALA A 24 -21.19 1.93 18.54
C ALA A 24 -20.60 3.05 17.70
N GLN A 25 -19.27 3.03 17.51
CA GLN A 25 -18.64 3.82 16.46
C GLN A 25 -19.37 3.44 15.17
N ALA A 26 -20.29 4.29 14.73
CA ALA A 26 -20.83 4.21 13.39
C ALA A 26 -19.60 4.27 12.48
N ALA A 27 -19.35 3.21 11.71
CA ALA A 27 -18.41 3.28 10.61
C ALA A 27 -18.78 4.53 9.80
N ALA A 28 -17.81 5.41 9.56
CA ALA A 28 -18.05 6.63 8.81
C ALA A 28 -18.85 6.30 7.55
N GLU A 29 -19.93 7.04 7.32
CA GLU A 29 -20.79 6.85 6.16
C GLU A 29 -19.92 6.83 4.90
N ARG A 30 -20.03 5.75 4.11
CA ARG A 30 -19.22 5.60 2.91
C ARG A 30 -19.65 6.66 1.90
N VAL A 31 -18.78 7.63 1.67
CA VAL A 31 -18.96 8.62 0.59
C VAL A 31 -18.68 7.92 -0.73
N GLU A 32 -19.71 7.85 -1.58
CA GLU A 32 -19.54 7.35 -2.95
C GLU A 32 -18.79 8.42 -3.77
N PRO A 33 -17.61 8.11 -4.33
CA PRO A 33 -16.88 9.05 -5.16
C PRO A 33 -17.64 9.32 -6.47
N PRO A 34 -17.54 10.53 -7.04
CA PRO A 34 -18.20 10.84 -8.31
C PRO A 34 -17.60 10.01 -9.46
N ALA A 35 -18.44 9.66 -10.43
CA ALA A 35 -17.98 9.03 -11.65
C ALA A 35 -17.17 10.04 -12.48
N LEU A 36 -15.88 9.75 -12.68
CA LEU A 36 -14.99 10.53 -13.53
C LEU A 36 -14.95 9.98 -14.96
N ALA A 37 -14.80 10.86 -15.94
CA ALA A 37 -14.63 10.47 -17.34
C ALA A 37 -13.16 10.17 -17.63
N TRP A 38 -12.85 8.92 -18.02
CA TRP A 38 -11.49 8.49 -18.33
C TRP A 38 -11.35 8.13 -19.80
N SER A 39 -10.15 8.26 -20.36
CA SER A 39 -9.87 7.87 -21.76
C SER A 39 -10.09 6.38 -22.02
N PHE A 40 -9.96 5.56 -20.96
CA PHE A 40 -10.13 4.12 -20.99
C PHE A 40 -11.55 3.67 -20.62
N SER A 41 -12.49 4.59 -20.45
CA SER A 41 -13.88 4.25 -20.16
C SER A 41 -14.59 3.66 -21.40
N GLY A 42 -15.48 2.69 -21.17
CA GLY A 42 -16.27 2.05 -22.22
C GLY A 42 -15.56 0.88 -22.91
N PRO A 43 -16.26 0.14 -23.79
CA PRO A 43 -15.76 -1.11 -24.38
C PRO A 43 -14.58 -0.94 -25.34
N PHE A 44 -14.33 0.28 -25.82
CA PHE A 44 -13.25 0.60 -26.76
C PHE A 44 -12.28 1.67 -26.23
N GLY A 45 -12.38 2.00 -24.94
CA GLY A 45 -11.49 2.98 -24.32
C GLY A 45 -10.06 2.46 -24.24
N THR A 46 -9.08 3.36 -24.34
CA THR A 46 -7.65 3.04 -24.20
C THR A 46 -6.97 3.95 -23.19
N PHE A 47 -5.91 3.47 -22.57
CA PHE A 47 -5.08 4.33 -21.72
C PHE A 47 -4.38 5.41 -22.54
N ASP A 48 -4.31 6.63 -22.00
CA ASP A 48 -3.43 7.67 -22.52
C ASP A 48 -1.98 7.35 -22.11
N ARG A 49 -1.14 6.99 -23.09
CA ARG A 49 0.27 6.67 -22.87
C ARG A 49 1.03 7.79 -22.15
N ALA A 50 0.82 9.04 -22.52
CA ALA A 50 1.53 10.16 -21.88
C ALA A 50 1.07 10.34 -20.43
N GLN A 51 -0.22 10.10 -20.14
CA GLN A 51 -0.73 10.05 -18.77
C GLN A 51 -0.08 8.92 -17.97
N LEU A 52 0.06 7.72 -18.53
CA LEU A 52 0.71 6.58 -17.86
C LEU A 52 2.19 6.86 -17.53
N GLN A 53 2.93 7.50 -18.45
CA GLN A 53 4.33 7.88 -18.20
C GLN A 53 4.45 8.89 -17.06
N ARG A 54 3.57 9.89 -17.00
CA ARG A 54 3.52 10.85 -15.88
C ARG A 54 3.09 10.16 -14.57
N GLY A 55 2.13 9.24 -14.64
CA GLY A 55 1.68 8.45 -13.50
C GLY A 55 2.80 7.58 -12.92
N TYR A 56 3.61 6.94 -13.77
CA TYR A 56 4.80 6.23 -13.33
C TYR A 56 5.80 7.13 -12.61
N LYS A 57 6.03 8.35 -13.10
CA LYS A 57 6.87 9.33 -12.40
C LYS A 57 6.32 9.66 -11.01
N VAL A 58 5.00 9.87 -10.87
CA VAL A 58 4.38 10.10 -9.56
C VAL A 58 4.59 8.90 -8.63
N TYR A 59 4.35 7.68 -9.12
CA TYR A 59 4.60 6.47 -8.34
C TYR A 59 6.06 6.41 -7.87
N LYS A 60 7.01 6.58 -8.79
CA LYS A 60 8.45 6.49 -8.49
C LYS A 60 8.90 7.53 -7.46
N GLU A 61 8.49 8.78 -7.62
CA GLU A 61 9.01 9.90 -6.83
C GLU A 61 8.26 10.13 -5.52
N VAL A 62 7.04 9.58 -5.37
CA VAL A 62 6.18 9.84 -4.18
C VAL A 62 5.77 8.54 -3.49
N CYS A 63 5.26 7.57 -4.24
CA CYS A 63 4.60 6.39 -3.66
C CYS A 63 5.58 5.27 -3.33
N ALA A 64 6.63 5.07 -4.14
CA ALA A 64 7.55 3.95 -4.04
C ALA A 64 8.37 3.92 -2.74
N GLY A 65 8.40 5.03 -1.99
CA GLY A 65 9.00 5.08 -0.65
C GLY A 65 8.20 4.33 0.43
N CYS A 66 6.90 4.08 0.21
CA CYS A 66 6.06 3.36 1.17
C CYS A 66 5.31 2.18 0.54
N HIS A 67 4.90 2.28 -0.73
CA HIS A 67 4.08 1.28 -1.42
C HIS A 67 4.91 0.42 -2.39
N ALA A 68 4.87 -0.88 -2.18
CA ALA A 68 5.48 -1.85 -3.09
C ALA A 68 4.62 -2.04 -4.35
N ALA A 69 5.28 -2.29 -5.48
CA ALA A 69 4.62 -2.75 -6.71
C ALA A 69 5.17 -4.14 -7.11
N SER A 70 5.09 -5.08 -6.17
CA SER A 70 5.77 -6.39 -6.23
C SER A 70 5.35 -7.29 -7.40
N LEU A 71 4.17 -7.06 -7.96
CA LEU A 71 3.65 -7.80 -9.12
C LEU A 71 4.15 -7.24 -10.46
N LEU A 72 4.76 -6.05 -10.46
CA LEU A 72 5.34 -5.45 -11.66
C LEU A 72 6.85 -5.70 -11.75
N ARG A 73 7.34 -5.76 -12.98
CA ARG A 73 8.76 -5.80 -13.35
C ARG A 73 9.08 -4.56 -14.18
N PHE A 74 10.34 -4.14 -14.23
CA PHE A 74 10.73 -2.99 -15.05
C PHE A 74 10.30 -3.14 -16.52
N ARG A 75 10.40 -4.34 -17.09
CA ARG A 75 9.92 -4.68 -18.46
C ARG A 75 8.43 -4.42 -18.70
N ASN A 76 7.60 -4.36 -17.65
CA ASN A 76 6.19 -4.02 -17.82
C ASN A 76 6.02 -2.59 -18.34
N LEU A 77 6.98 -1.69 -18.06
CA LEU A 77 6.90 -0.31 -18.53
C LEU A 77 7.05 -0.14 -20.04
N SER A 78 7.54 -1.16 -20.75
CA SER A 78 7.61 -1.17 -22.22
C SER A 78 6.46 -1.92 -22.89
N GLN A 79 5.46 -2.38 -22.12
CA GLN A 79 4.36 -3.17 -22.69
C GLN A 79 3.43 -2.33 -23.58
N PRO A 80 2.97 -2.89 -24.72
CA PRO A 80 1.94 -2.28 -25.55
C PRO A 80 0.67 -1.97 -24.74
N GLY A 81 0.09 -0.79 -24.93
CA GLY A 81 -1.06 -0.31 -24.17
C GLY A 81 -0.72 0.20 -22.76
N GLY A 82 0.56 0.16 -22.37
CA GLY A 82 1.09 0.72 -21.12
C GLY A 82 1.82 2.05 -21.35
N PRO A 83 2.84 2.37 -20.52
CA PRO A 83 3.69 3.54 -20.73
C PRO A 83 4.53 3.48 -22.01
N GLU A 84 4.77 2.28 -22.55
CA GLU A 84 5.55 2.00 -23.76
C GLU A 84 6.91 2.74 -23.79
N PHE A 85 7.63 2.75 -22.67
CA PHE A 85 9.03 3.18 -22.70
C PHE A 85 9.84 2.27 -23.62
N THR A 86 10.83 2.84 -24.28
CA THR A 86 11.76 2.05 -25.11
C THR A 86 12.54 1.06 -24.24
N ALA A 87 13.00 -0.05 -24.83
CA ALA A 87 13.83 -1.02 -24.11
C ALA A 87 15.09 -0.37 -23.50
N GLY A 88 15.70 0.60 -24.20
CA GLY A 88 16.83 1.36 -23.69
C GLY A 88 16.49 2.20 -22.46
N GLN A 89 15.33 2.88 -22.45
CA GLN A 89 14.86 3.64 -21.29
C GLN A 89 14.58 2.73 -20.09
N VAL A 90 13.95 1.56 -20.32
CA VAL A 90 13.68 0.59 -19.25
C VAL A 90 14.96 0.02 -18.66
N THR A 91 15.92 -0.37 -19.50
CA THR A 91 17.22 -0.86 -19.03
C THR A 91 17.98 0.22 -18.25
N ALA A 92 18.02 1.46 -18.77
CA ALA A 92 18.68 2.57 -18.09
C ALA A 92 18.04 2.88 -16.73
N LEU A 93 16.71 2.85 -16.66
CA LEU A 93 15.96 3.05 -15.42
C LEU A 93 16.19 1.90 -14.42
N ALA A 94 16.12 0.64 -14.86
CA ALA A 94 16.34 -0.50 -13.98
C ALA A 94 17.76 -0.46 -13.36
N ALA A 95 18.75 -0.05 -14.16
CA ALA A 95 20.14 0.08 -13.71
C ALA A 95 20.36 1.17 -12.65
N THR A 96 19.39 2.08 -12.40
CA THR A 96 19.50 3.05 -11.30
C THR A 96 19.21 2.44 -9.93
N TYR A 97 18.71 1.20 -9.88
CA TYR A 97 18.38 0.49 -8.66
C TYR A 97 19.45 -0.55 -8.35
N GLN A 98 19.79 -0.69 -7.07
CA GLN A 98 20.61 -1.78 -6.58
C GLN A 98 19.69 -2.92 -6.12
N ILE A 99 19.97 -4.12 -6.62
CA ILE A 99 19.19 -5.33 -6.41
C ILE A 99 20.09 -6.40 -5.80
N ALA A 100 19.67 -6.93 -4.65
CA ALA A 100 20.27 -8.10 -4.04
C ALA A 100 20.12 -9.34 -4.95
N ASP A 101 21.21 -10.06 -5.17
CA ASP A 101 21.29 -11.27 -5.99
C ASP A 101 22.32 -12.25 -5.38
N GLY A 102 22.38 -13.47 -5.91
CA GLY A 102 23.30 -14.52 -5.48
C GLY A 102 22.60 -15.81 -5.02
N PRO A 103 23.34 -16.70 -4.35
CA PRO A 103 24.75 -16.54 -3.93
C PRO A 103 25.76 -16.59 -5.08
N ASN A 104 26.94 -16.00 -4.87
CA ASN A 104 28.11 -16.12 -5.76
C ASN A 104 28.88 -17.44 -5.53
N ASP A 105 30.00 -17.63 -6.23
CA ASP A 105 30.84 -18.85 -6.11
C ASP A 105 31.43 -19.08 -4.71
N ALA A 106 31.48 -18.03 -3.87
CA ALA A 106 31.91 -18.11 -2.48
C ALA A 106 30.73 -18.34 -1.50
N GLY A 107 29.50 -18.43 -2.00
CA GLY A 107 28.29 -18.58 -1.17
C GLY A 107 27.72 -17.28 -0.61
N GLU A 108 28.20 -16.12 -1.09
CA GLU A 108 27.84 -14.80 -0.57
C GLU A 108 26.79 -14.11 -1.45
N MET A 109 25.84 -13.41 -0.81
CA MET A 109 24.90 -12.53 -1.51
C MET A 109 25.60 -11.21 -1.89
N PHE A 110 25.20 -10.62 -3.01
CA PHE A 110 25.79 -9.37 -3.51
C PHE A 110 24.73 -8.43 -4.09
N GLU A 111 25.07 -7.17 -4.27
CA GLU A 111 24.23 -6.16 -4.92
C GLU A 111 24.67 -5.96 -6.36
N ARG A 112 23.72 -5.77 -7.27
CA ARG A 112 23.99 -5.42 -8.66
C ARG A 112 23.02 -4.38 -9.20
N PRO A 113 23.38 -3.67 -10.29
CA PRO A 113 22.41 -2.88 -11.03
C PRO A 113 21.22 -3.74 -11.47
N GLY A 114 20.03 -3.16 -11.40
CA GLY A 114 18.79 -3.77 -11.84
C GLY A 114 18.76 -4.00 -13.35
N ARG A 115 17.97 -5.00 -13.75
CA ARG A 115 17.72 -5.43 -15.12
C ARG A 115 16.23 -5.34 -15.40
N ALA A 116 15.85 -5.30 -16.68
CA ALA A 116 14.45 -5.23 -17.08
C ALA A 116 13.56 -6.37 -16.50
N ALA A 117 14.16 -7.53 -16.20
CA ALA A 117 13.46 -8.68 -15.64
C ALA A 117 13.17 -8.57 -14.13
N ASP A 118 13.85 -7.67 -13.40
CA ASP A 118 13.72 -7.54 -11.96
C ASP A 118 12.39 -6.86 -11.58
N ALA A 119 11.92 -7.17 -10.37
CA ALA A 119 10.78 -6.48 -9.76
C ALA A 119 11.14 -5.07 -9.34
N PHE A 120 10.12 -4.22 -9.20
CA PHE A 120 10.33 -2.98 -8.47
C PHE A 120 10.74 -3.31 -7.03
N PRO A 121 11.83 -2.73 -6.51
CA PRO A 121 12.26 -2.98 -5.14
C PRO A 121 11.17 -2.64 -4.13
N SER A 122 11.01 -3.50 -3.15
CA SER A 122 10.14 -3.20 -2.01
C SER A 122 10.80 -2.12 -1.14
N PRO A 123 10.05 -1.10 -0.65
CA PRO A 123 10.60 -0.11 0.27
C PRO A 123 11.00 -0.70 1.63
N PHE A 124 10.43 -1.87 1.97
CA PHE A 124 10.69 -2.55 3.23
C PHE A 124 11.05 -4.02 3.01
N PRO A 125 11.92 -4.61 3.84
CA PRO A 125 12.34 -6.00 3.72
C PRO A 125 11.26 -7.02 4.12
N ASN A 126 10.26 -6.60 4.91
CA ASN A 126 9.13 -7.42 5.33
C ASN A 126 8.00 -6.54 5.88
N GLU A 127 6.84 -7.16 6.12
CA GLU A 127 5.64 -6.49 6.65
C GLU A 127 5.89 -5.84 8.02
N GLN A 128 6.62 -6.51 8.91
CA GLN A 128 6.88 -6.00 10.27
C GLN A 128 7.69 -4.70 10.22
N ALA A 129 8.70 -4.62 9.34
CA ALA A 129 9.47 -3.41 9.11
C ALA A 129 8.61 -2.29 8.52
N ALA A 130 7.73 -2.61 7.57
CA ALA A 130 6.80 -1.65 6.99
C ALA A 130 5.85 -1.07 8.07
N ARG A 131 5.27 -1.91 8.92
CA ARG A 131 4.42 -1.46 10.03
C ARG A 131 5.18 -0.62 11.04
N ALA A 132 6.39 -1.02 11.41
CA ALA A 132 7.22 -0.27 12.33
C ALA A 132 7.52 1.15 11.81
N ALA A 133 7.80 1.29 10.51
CA ALA A 133 8.06 2.58 9.88
C ALA A 133 6.81 3.46 9.70
N ASN A 134 5.61 2.87 9.69
CA ASN A 134 4.35 3.56 9.39
C ASN A 134 3.36 3.56 10.57
N GLY A 135 3.86 3.61 11.80
CA GLY A 135 3.01 3.75 13.00
C GLY A 135 2.06 2.57 13.24
N GLY A 136 2.44 1.37 12.83
CA GLY A 136 1.66 0.13 12.95
C GLY A 136 0.80 -0.19 11.72
N ALA A 137 0.56 0.77 10.83
CA ALA A 137 -0.16 0.55 9.59
C ALA A 137 0.73 -0.13 8.54
N TYR A 138 0.16 -1.03 7.74
CA TYR A 138 0.86 -1.64 6.62
C TYR A 138 0.41 -0.95 5.32
N PRO A 139 1.31 -0.26 4.60
CA PRO A 139 1.01 0.26 3.28
C PRO A 139 0.67 -0.89 2.32
N PRO A 140 -0.53 -0.88 1.68
CA PRO A 140 -0.92 -1.92 0.74
C PRO A 140 -0.13 -1.89 -0.56
#